data_AF-A0A845L661-F1
#
_entry.id   AF-A0A845L661-F1
#
_cell.length_a   1.000
_cell.length_b   1.000
_cell.length_c   1.000
_cell.angle_alpha   90.00
_cell.angle_beta   90.00
_cell.angle_gamma   90.00
#
_symmetry.space_group_name_H-M   'P 1'
#
loop_
_entity.id
_entity.type
_entity.pdbx_description
1 polymer ?
#
loop_
_entity_poly.entity_id
_entity_poly.type
_entity_poly.pdbx_seq_one_letter_code
_entity_poly.pdbx_strand_id
1 'polypeptide(L)'
;MNPWIVLLRKAAEDVSYEISEHAANRMLERNVLPTDLQNCCATGQVIDEQRFGADVKVVLESRDRNGIPFYAVVALSFPQPTVVTVCRFRKDTWADIGYLARRKRR
;
A
#
# COMPACT_ATOMS: atom_id res chain seq x y z
N MET A 1 -1.02 -18.92 -1.94
CA MET A 1 -1.18 -17.54 -1.45
C MET A 1 0.17 -17.10 -0.88
N ASN A 2 0.70 -15.93 -1.26
CA ASN A 2 2.00 -15.46 -0.76
C ASN A 2 1.92 -15.21 0.76
N PRO A 3 2.81 -15.80 1.59
CA PRO A 3 2.77 -15.66 3.06
C PRO A 3 2.75 -14.20 3.53
N TRP A 4 3.43 -13.32 2.80
CA TRP A 4 3.48 -11.91 3.13
C TRP A 4 2.15 -11.18 2.93
N ILE A 5 1.32 -11.66 2.00
CA ILE A 5 -0.04 -11.12 1.79
C ILE A 5 -0.96 -11.58 2.93
N VAL A 6 -0.78 -12.79 3.44
CA VAL A 6 -1.53 -13.28 4.62
C VAL A 6 -1.21 -12.40 5.84
N LEU A 7 0.07 -12.08 6.05
CA LEU A 7 0.49 -11.15 7.10
C LEU A 7 -0.14 -9.77 6.93
N LEU A 8 -0.17 -9.22 5.71
CA LEU A 8 -0.83 -7.94 5.45
C LEU A 8 -2.31 -7.97 5.78
N ARG A 9 -3.03 -9.01 5.35
CA ARG A 9 -4.47 -9.13 5.61
C ARG A 9 -4.75 -9.22 7.10
N LYS A 10 -3.96 -10.03 7.83
CA LYS A 10 -4.06 -10.12 9.28
C LYS A 10 -3.75 -8.79 9.97
N ALA A 11 -2.71 -8.09 9.50
CA ALA A 11 -2.37 -6.76 9.98
C ALA A 11 -3.51 -5.74 9.74
N ALA A 12 -4.23 -5.84 8.63
CA ALA A 12 -5.37 -4.98 8.34
C ALA A 12 -6.57 -5.25 9.26
N GLU A 13 -6.85 -6.51 9.56
CA GLU A 13 -7.88 -6.93 10.53
C GLU A 13 -7.55 -6.43 11.94
N ASP A 14 -6.29 -6.57 12.36
CA ASP A 14 -5.82 -6.18 13.70
C ASP A 14 -5.44 -4.68 13.79
N VAL A 15 -5.56 -3.92 12.69
CA VAL A 15 -5.13 -2.51 12.55
C VAL A 15 -3.65 -2.32 12.96
N SER A 16 -2.82 -3.32 12.68
CA SER A 16 -1.39 -3.36 13.00
C SER A 16 -0.52 -3.15 11.75
N TYR A 17 -0.69 -2.01 11.12
CA TYR A 17 0.13 -1.56 9.99
C TYR A 17 0.43 -0.07 10.10
N GLU A 18 1.52 0.38 9.48
CA GLU A 18 1.90 1.78 9.46
C GLU A 18 1.43 2.47 8.18
N ILE A 19 1.10 3.75 8.30
CA ILE A 19 0.88 4.63 7.16
C ILE A 19 2.04 5.62 7.15
N SER A 20 2.86 5.59 6.10
CA SER A 20 3.93 6.56 5.96
C SER A 20 3.38 7.98 5.79
N GLU A 21 4.16 9.00 6.17
CA GLU A 21 3.78 10.40 5.98
C GLU A 21 3.43 10.72 4.52
N HIS A 22 4.18 10.14 3.58
CA HIS A 22 3.87 10.28 2.15
C HIS A 22 2.49 9.70 1.82
N ALA A 23 2.19 8.47 2.26
CA ALA A 23 0.89 7.87 2.05
C ALA A 23 -0.25 8.69 2.69
N ALA A 24 -0.04 9.21 3.90
CA ALA A 24 -1.03 10.03 4.60
C ALA A 24 -1.36 11.31 3.80
N ASN A 25 -0.34 12.03 3.30
CA ASN A 25 -0.54 13.19 2.44
C ASN A 25 -1.28 12.83 1.15
N ARG A 26 -0.90 11.71 0.53
CA ARG A 26 -1.53 11.22 -0.71
C ARG A 26 -2.99 10.82 -0.50
N MET A 27 -3.33 10.25 0.64
CA MET A 27 -4.70 9.93 1.04
C MET A 27 -5.56 11.20 1.16
N LEU A 28 -5.04 12.25 1.81
CA LEU A 28 -5.72 13.54 1.94
C LEU A 28 -5.99 14.17 0.57
N GLU A 29 -4.95 14.28 -0.27
CA GLU A 29 -5.06 14.81 -1.64
C GLU A 29 -6.10 14.07 -2.48
N ARG A 30 -6.30 12.78 -2.23
CA ARG A 30 -7.15 11.89 -3.03
C ARG A 30 -8.48 11.57 -2.36
N ASN A 31 -8.78 12.13 -1.18
CA ASN A 31 -9.97 11.81 -0.38
C ASN A 31 -10.16 10.30 -0.14
N VAL A 32 -9.08 9.59 0.20
CA VAL A 32 -9.11 8.18 0.60
C VAL A 32 -9.12 8.12 2.13
N LEU A 33 -10.14 7.51 2.71
CA LEU A 33 -10.24 7.40 4.16
C LEU A 33 -9.34 6.28 4.72
N PRO A 34 -8.99 6.35 6.02
CA PRO A 34 -8.37 5.24 6.73
C PRO A 34 -9.17 3.92 6.61
N THR A 35 -10.50 3.98 6.66
CA THR A 35 -11.38 2.81 6.51
C THR A 35 -11.36 2.24 5.09
N ASP A 36 -11.28 3.09 4.07
CA ASP A 36 -11.14 2.64 2.68
C ASP A 36 -9.80 1.89 2.51
N LEU A 37 -8.73 2.46 3.06
CA LEU A 37 -7.40 1.86 3.05
C LEU A 37 -7.36 0.54 3.83
N GLN A 38 -7.98 0.48 5.01
CA GLN A 38 -8.06 -0.74 5.80
C GLN A 38 -8.75 -1.87 5.01
N ASN A 39 -9.90 -1.57 4.38
CA ASN A 39 -10.61 -2.52 3.53
C ASN A 39 -9.76 -2.97 2.34
N CYS A 40 -9.00 -2.05 1.74
CA CYS A 40 -8.04 -2.36 0.69
C CYS A 40 -6.95 -3.31 1.16
N CYS A 41 -6.34 -3.08 2.33
CA CYS A 41 -5.33 -3.98 2.89
C CYS A 41 -5.91 -5.37 3.25
N ALA A 42 -7.15 -5.43 3.75
CA ALA A 42 -7.80 -6.67 4.16
C ALA A 42 -8.29 -7.53 2.97
N THR A 43 -8.88 -6.90 1.95
CA THR A 43 -9.64 -7.60 0.90
C THR A 43 -9.31 -7.16 -0.52
N GLY A 44 -8.48 -6.13 -0.69
CA GLY A 44 -8.09 -5.58 -1.98
C GLY A 44 -7.45 -6.62 -2.88
N GLN A 45 -7.64 -6.44 -4.18
CA GLN A 45 -7.06 -7.31 -5.19
C GLN A 45 -5.57 -7.00 -5.32
N VAL A 46 -4.73 -8.02 -5.19
CA VAL A 46 -3.30 -7.88 -5.45
C VAL A 46 -3.12 -7.88 -6.96
N ILE A 47 -2.64 -6.77 -7.51
CA ILE A 47 -2.49 -6.60 -8.98
C ILE A 47 -1.03 -6.61 -9.43
N ASP A 48 -0.09 -6.43 -8.52
CA ASP A 48 1.34 -6.44 -8.80
C ASP A 48 2.15 -6.75 -7.53
N GLU A 49 3.33 -7.34 -7.70
CA GLU A 49 4.26 -7.69 -6.63
C GLU A 49 5.70 -7.45 -7.10
N GLN A 50 6.46 -6.67 -6.34
CA GLN A 50 7.88 -6.46 -6.56
C GLN A 50 8.69 -7.05 -5.41
N ARG A 51 9.75 -7.77 -5.78
CA ARG A 51 10.72 -8.34 -4.84
C ARG A 51 12.11 -7.80 -5.13
N PHE A 52 12.67 -7.06 -4.20
CA PHE A 52 14.07 -6.63 -4.23
C PHE A 52 14.81 -7.22 -3.03
N GLY A 53 15.32 -8.45 -3.19
CA GLY A 53 15.92 -9.20 -2.09
C GLY A 53 14.90 -9.48 -0.98
N ALA A 54 15.18 -8.96 0.22
CA ALA A 54 14.27 -9.09 1.37
C ALA A 54 13.11 -8.07 1.37
N ASP A 55 13.16 -7.06 0.50
CA ASP A 55 12.14 -6.01 0.43
C ASP A 55 11.05 -6.40 -0.57
N VAL A 56 9.89 -6.79 -0.03
CA VAL A 56 8.71 -7.18 -0.81
C VAL A 56 7.69 -6.04 -0.77
N LYS A 57 7.27 -5.57 -1.94
CA LYS A 57 6.19 -4.59 -2.08
C LYS A 57 5.05 -5.19 -2.89
N VAL A 58 3.82 -4.90 -2.48
CA VAL A 58 2.62 -5.30 -3.22
C VAL A 58 1.79 -4.08 -3.58
N VAL A 59 1.17 -4.14 -4.74
CA VAL A 59 0.17 -3.17 -5.18
C VAL A 59 -1.19 -3.80 -5.03
N LEU A 60 -2.03 -3.14 -4.24
CA LEU A 60 -3.42 -3.50 -4.03
C LEU A 60 -4.32 -2.55 -4.81
N GLU A 61 -5.32 -3.08 -5.49
CA GLU A 61 -6.42 -2.33 -6.07
C GLU A 61 -7.67 -2.52 -5.21
N SER A 62 -8.37 -1.41 -4.93
CA SER A 62 -9.67 -1.42 -4.28
C SER A 62 -10.50 -0.23 -4.75
N ARG A 63 -11.72 -0.11 -4.23
CA ARG A 63 -12.60 1.04 -4.42
C ARG A 63 -12.82 1.73 -3.08
N ASP A 64 -12.87 3.06 -3.10
CA ASP A 64 -13.25 3.83 -1.92
C ASP A 64 -14.77 3.74 -1.64
N ARG A 65 -15.21 4.37 -0.55
CA ARG A 65 -16.64 4.52 -0.18
C ARG A 65 -17.54 5.09 -1.29
N ASN A 66 -16.99 5.81 -2.27
CA ASN A 66 -17.75 6.37 -3.39
C ASN A 66 -17.70 5.46 -4.63
N GLY A 67 -17.09 4.27 -4.52
CA GLY A 67 -16.93 3.33 -5.62
C GLY A 67 -15.81 3.69 -6.60
N ILE A 68 -14.97 4.70 -6.29
CA ILE A 68 -13.90 5.16 -7.17
C ILE A 68 -12.65 4.30 -6.93
N PRO A 69 -12.04 3.72 -7.99
CA PRO A 69 -10.82 2.95 -7.86
C PRO A 69 -9.67 3.74 -7.22
N PHE A 70 -8.86 3.03 -6.45
CA PHE A 70 -7.57 3.51 -5.97
C PHE A 70 -6.61 2.33 -5.78
N TYR A 71 -5.33 2.67 -5.67
CA TYR A 71 -4.24 1.74 -5.52
C TYR A 71 -3.48 2.07 -4.24
N ALA A 72 -3.13 1.06 -3.47
CA ALA A 72 -2.24 1.20 -2.32
C ALA A 72 -0.97 0.40 -2.58
N VAL A 73 0.19 0.98 -2.27
CA VAL A 73 1.44 0.22 -2.29
C VAL A 73 1.91 0.00 -0.88
N VAL A 74 2.13 -1.27 -0.56
CA VAL A 74 2.46 -1.71 0.78
C VAL A 74 3.80 -2.42 0.75
N ALA A 75 4.74 -1.95 1.56
CA ALA A 75 5.95 -2.67 1.89
C ALA A 75 5.62 -3.72 2.96
N LEU A 76 5.92 -4.99 2.67
CA LEU A 76 5.69 -6.12 3.56
C LEU A 76 6.92 -6.29 4.46
N SER A 77 7.11 -5.31 5.33
CA SER A 77 8.20 -5.24 6.31
C SER A 77 7.87 -5.96 7.62
N PHE A 78 8.91 -6.31 8.38
CA PHE A 78 8.81 -6.77 9.76
C PHE A 78 9.22 -5.62 10.71
N PRO A 79 8.56 -5.41 11.86
CA PRO A 79 7.51 -6.24 12.47
C PRO A 79 6.11 -6.08 11.87
N GLN A 80 5.85 -4.98 11.16
CA GLN A 80 4.54 -4.70 10.56
C GLN A 80 4.66 -4.14 9.13
N PRO A 81 3.65 -4.37 8.27
CA PRO A 81 3.60 -3.77 6.95
C PRO A 81 3.47 -2.25 7.01
N THR A 82 4.02 -1.57 6.01
CA THR A 82 3.92 -0.11 5.88
C THR A 82 3.31 0.28 4.55
N VAL A 83 2.24 1.07 4.59
CA VAL A 83 1.65 1.70 3.41
C VAL A 83 2.56 2.85 2.97
N VAL A 84 3.18 2.67 1.80
CA VAL A 84 4.20 3.59 1.25
C VAL A 84 3.54 4.72 0.47
N THR A 85 2.48 4.41 -0.30
CA THR A 85 1.75 5.42 -1.07
C THR A 85 0.34 4.97 -1.43
N VAL A 86 -0.50 5.92 -1.83
CA VAL A 86 -1.85 5.73 -2.33
C VAL A 86 -2.04 6.53 -3.63
N CYS A 87 -2.52 5.89 -4.69
CA CYS A 87 -2.64 6.47 -6.04
C CYS A 87 -4.07 6.29 -6.60
N ARG A 88 -4.49 7.16 -7.52
CA ARG A 88 -5.78 7.01 -8.25
C ARG A 88 -5.63 6.36 -9.62
N PHE A 89 -4.45 6.46 -10.22
CA PHE A 89 -4.17 5.86 -11.52
C PHE A 89 -3.08 4.82 -11.39
N ARG A 90 -3.28 3.67 -12.04
CA ARG A 90 -2.32 2.56 -12.05
C ARG A 90 -0.95 2.96 -12.58
N LYS A 91 -0.87 3.91 -13.52
CA LYS A 91 0.40 4.43 -14.07
C LYS A 91 1.23 5.21 -13.05
N ASP A 92 0.59 5.80 -12.04
CA ASP A 92 1.26 6.66 -11.06
C ASP A 92 1.85 5.85 -9.90
N THR A 93 1.34 4.64 -9.68
CA THR A 93 1.67 3.75 -8.54
C THR A 93 3.17 3.57 -8.32
N TRP A 94 3.93 3.36 -9.40
CA TRP A 94 5.38 3.21 -9.35
C TRP A 94 6.14 4.51 -9.59
N ALA A 95 5.56 5.47 -10.31
CA ALA A 95 6.18 6.78 -10.52
C ALA A 95 6.28 7.57 -9.20
N ASP A 96 5.23 7.52 -8.37
CA ASP A 96 5.20 8.10 -7.03
C ASP A 96 6.23 7.43 -6.10
N ILE A 97 6.48 6.13 -6.29
CA ILE A 97 7.48 5.37 -5.51
C ILE A 97 8.90 5.56 -6.04
N GLY A 98 9.11 5.73 -7.34
CA GLY A 98 10.43 5.87 -7.95
C GLY A 98 11.24 7.05 -7.38
N TYR A 99 10.55 8.08 -6.89
CA TYR A 99 11.16 9.18 -6.13
C TYR A 99 11.59 8.77 -4.71
N LEU A 100 10.85 7.88 -4.03
CA LEU A 100 11.15 7.35 -2.70
C LEU A 100 12.18 6.19 -2.71
N ALA A 101 12.18 5.36 -3.75
CA ALA A 101 13.14 4.26 -3.95
C ALA A 101 14.57 4.77 -4.17
N ARG A 102 14.74 6.07 -4.51
CA ARG A 102 16.03 6.77 -4.53
C ARG A 102 16.59 7.10 -3.13
N ARG A 103 16.07 6.52 -2.05
CA ARG A 103 16.79 6.50 -0.77
C ARG A 103 18.15 5.84 -1.00
N LYS A 104 19.17 6.69 -1.07
CA LYS A 104 20.59 6.35 -1.21
C LYS A 104 20.92 5.16 -0.32
N ARG A 105 21.54 4.13 -0.89
CA ARG A 105 22.61 3.39 -0.20
C ARG A 105 23.50 4.44 0.45
N ARG A 106 23.44 4.55 1.77
CA ARG A 106 24.43 5.24 2.57
C ARG A 106 24.98 4.22 3.56
#